data_AF-X0S3X3-F1
#
_entry.id   AF-X0S3X3-F1
#
_cell.length_a   1.000
_cell.length_b   1.000
_cell.length_c   1.000
_cell.angle_alpha   90.00
_cell.angle_beta   90.00
_cell.angle_gamma   90.00
#
_symmetry.space_group_name_H-M   'P 1'
#
loop_
_entity.id
_entity.type
_entity.pdbx_description
1 polymer ?
#
loop_
_entity_poly.entity_id
_entity_poly.type
_entity_poly.pdbx_seq_one_letter_code
_entity_poly.pdbx_strand_id
1 'polypeptide(L)'
;MTFLRRNAVTLLLLGGLGTYLTINLQTNAKQQVFESSVKEAINSYFIDKGNVLTNTQFDTSEENKVVRAVIRGETTPTSYDVRQIETVITQDMAENFPEYLPIKLQLRYLPVQVIESNPLIQDKLDETDAAILTN
;
A
#
# COMPACT_ATOMS: atom_id res chain seq x y z
N MET A 1 -14.36 -35.39 35.21
CA MET A 1 -13.16 -35.76 34.41
C MET A 1 -13.47 -36.57 33.15
N THR A 2 -14.68 -37.10 32.94
CA THR A 2 -14.99 -38.00 31.81
C THR A 2 -15.09 -37.29 30.44
N PHE A 3 -15.55 -36.03 30.41
CA PHE A 3 -15.72 -35.26 29.17
C PHE A 3 -14.40 -34.97 28.46
N LEU A 4 -13.40 -34.42 29.17
CA LEU A 4 -12.09 -34.11 28.59
C LEU A 4 -11.38 -35.36 28.05
N ARG A 5 -11.49 -36.48 28.76
CA ARG A 5 -10.90 -37.75 28.33
C ARG A 5 -11.63 -38.37 27.13
N ARG A 6 -12.96 -38.30 27.09
CA ARG A 6 -13.77 -38.82 25.96
C ARG A 6 -13.66 -37.96 24.70
N ASN A 7 -13.44 -36.66 24.87
CA ASN A 7 -13.31 -35.71 23.76
C ASN A 7 -11.87 -35.25 23.53
N ALA A 8 -10.87 -35.94 24.09
CA ALA A 8 -9.47 -35.52 24.05
C ALA A 8 -8.97 -35.29 22.61
N VAL A 9 -9.34 -36.20 21.68
CA VAL A 9 -8.98 -36.08 20.25
C VAL A 9 -9.62 -34.85 19.63
N THR A 10 -10.92 -34.62 19.86
CA THR A 10 -11.64 -33.44 19.36
C THR A 10 -11.07 -32.14 19.92
N LEU A 11 -10.71 -32.12 21.21
CA LEU A 11 -10.11 -30.95 21.85
C LEU A 11 -8.69 -30.67 21.32
N LEU A 12 -7.89 -31.70 21.04
CA LEU A 12 -6.58 -31.56 20.40
C LEU A 12 -6.71 -31.01 18.97
N LEU A 13 -7.64 -31.53 18.18
CA LEU A 13 -7.91 -31.02 16.83
C LEU A 13 -8.40 -29.56 16.88
N LEU A 14 -9.30 -29.24 17.79
CA LEU A 14 -9.81 -27.87 17.97
C LEU A 14 -8.71 -26.90 18.41
N GLY A 15 -7.84 -27.33 19.34
CA GLY A 15 -6.68 -26.54 19.77
C GLY A 15 -5.69 -26.30 18.63
N GLY A 16 -5.40 -27.34 17.83
CA GLY A 16 -4.54 -27.24 16.66
C GLY A 16 -5.09 -26.28 15.60
N LEU A 17 -6.38 -26.43 15.25
CA LEU A 17 -7.07 -25.54 14.32
C LEU A 17 -7.12 -24.09 14.83
N GLY A 18 -7.45 -23.90 16.11
CA GLY A 18 -7.48 -22.56 16.72
C GLY A 18 -6.11 -21.89 16.68
N THR A 19 -5.05 -22.63 16.97
CA THR A 19 -3.66 -22.13 16.86
C THR A 19 -3.33 -21.74 15.41
N TYR A 20 -3.61 -22.63 14.46
CA TYR A 20 -3.36 -22.38 13.04
C TYR A 20 -4.11 -21.14 12.52
N LEU A 21 -5.40 -21.04 12.81
CA LEU A 21 -6.23 -19.89 12.45
C LEU A 21 -5.70 -18.60 13.07
N THR A 22 -5.28 -18.63 14.33
CA THR A 22 -4.71 -17.46 15.01
C THR A 22 -3.45 -16.97 14.31
N ILE A 23 -2.53 -17.88 13.98
CA ILE A 23 -1.30 -17.55 13.25
C ILE A 23 -1.63 -16.96 11.88
N ASN A 24 -2.54 -17.60 11.13
CA ASN A 24 -2.95 -17.12 9.81
C ASN A 24 -3.55 -15.71 9.86
N LEU A 25 -4.44 -15.45 10.83
CA LEU A 25 -5.04 -14.13 11.04
C LEU A 25 -4.00 -13.07 11.40
N GLN A 26 -3.07 -13.38 12.30
CA GLN A 26 -2.01 -12.45 12.69
C GLN A 26 -1.12 -12.08 11.50
N THR A 27 -0.74 -13.06 10.68
CA THR A 27 0.05 -12.82 9.47
C THR A 27 -0.69 -11.93 8.47
N ASN A 28 -1.95 -12.25 8.18
CA ASN A 28 -2.77 -11.45 7.26
C ASN A 28 -2.98 -10.01 7.76
N ALA A 29 -3.22 -9.85 9.07
CA ALA A 29 -3.38 -8.53 9.67
C ALA A 29 -2.10 -7.69 9.54
N LYS A 30 -0.92 -8.27 9.83
CA LYS A 30 0.36 -7.59 9.64
C LYS A 30 0.59 -7.18 8.19
N GLN A 31 0.29 -8.07 7.24
CA GLN A 31 0.40 -7.76 5.82
C GLN A 31 -0.53 -6.61 5.42
N GLN A 32 -1.78 -6.60 5.90
CA GLN A 32 -2.73 -5.53 5.60
C GLN A 32 -2.28 -4.16 6.14
N VAL A 33 -1.73 -4.13 7.36
CA VAL A 33 -1.18 -2.88 7.93
C VAL A 33 0.00 -2.39 7.10
N PHE A 34 0.91 -3.28 6.71
CA PHE A 34 2.03 -2.96 5.82
C PHE A 34 1.53 -2.38 4.49
N GLU A 35 0.64 -3.10 3.79
CA GLU A 35 0.13 -2.66 2.49
C GLU A 35 -0.61 -1.32 2.58
N SER A 36 -1.32 -1.08 3.69
CA SER A 36 -2.02 0.19 3.93
C SER A 36 -1.04 1.33 4.19
N SER A 37 -0.01 1.12 5.02
CA SER A 37 1.05 2.12 5.27
C SER A 37 1.75 2.53 3.97
N VAL A 38 2.09 1.55 3.12
CA VAL A 38 2.71 1.80 1.81
C VAL A 38 1.80 2.63 0.90
N LYS A 39 0.52 2.26 0.80
CA LYS A 39 -0.46 3.01 -0.01
C LYS A 39 -0.60 4.44 0.49
N GLU A 40 -0.67 4.63 1.80
CA GLU A 40 -0.79 5.94 2.43
C GLU A 40 0.45 6.80 2.15
N ALA A 41 1.65 6.25 2.33
CA ALA A 41 2.90 6.96 2.05
C ALA A 41 3.01 7.40 0.58
N ILE A 42 2.64 6.53 -0.37
CA ILE A 42 2.61 6.88 -1.79
C ILE A 42 1.56 7.96 -2.06
N ASN A 43 0.34 7.79 -1.54
CA ASN A 43 -0.78 8.70 -1.78
C ASN A 43 -0.49 10.09 -1.20
N SER A 44 -0.11 10.17 0.07
CA SER A 44 0.27 11.39 0.76
C SER A 44 1.41 12.14 0.06
N TYR A 45 2.38 11.42 -0.53
CA TYR A 45 3.50 12.07 -1.25
C TYR A 45 3.07 12.71 -2.59
N PHE A 46 2.07 12.14 -3.26
CA PHE A 46 1.67 12.49 -4.62
C PHE A 46 0.44 13.39 -4.69
N ILE A 47 -0.44 13.35 -3.67
CA ILE A 47 -1.68 14.14 -3.65
C ILE A 47 -1.40 15.64 -3.71
N ASP A 48 -0.41 16.12 -2.96
CA ASP A 48 0.04 17.52 -2.96
C ASP A 48 0.82 17.92 -4.23
N LYS A 49 1.00 16.97 -5.16
CA LYS A 49 1.65 17.15 -6.47
C LYS A 49 0.69 16.83 -7.60
N GLY A 50 -0.61 16.98 -7.38
CA GLY A 50 -1.66 16.73 -8.35
C GLY A 50 -1.68 15.34 -8.96
N ASN A 51 -1.30 14.34 -8.18
CA ASN A 51 -1.34 12.94 -8.56
C ASN A 51 -2.11 12.12 -7.54
N VAL A 52 -2.96 11.21 -8.01
CA VAL A 52 -3.70 10.27 -7.16
C VAL A 52 -3.21 8.85 -7.41
N LEU A 53 -3.08 8.09 -6.34
CA LEU A 53 -2.83 6.66 -6.39
C LEU A 53 -4.09 5.92 -6.85
N THR A 54 -4.00 5.23 -7.98
CA THR A 54 -5.15 4.52 -8.58
C THR A 54 -5.12 3.01 -8.35
N ASN A 55 -3.93 2.42 -8.34
CA ASN A 55 -3.77 0.99 -8.14
C ASN A 55 -2.42 0.67 -7.49
N THR A 56 -2.38 -0.39 -6.71
CA THR A 56 -1.18 -0.95 -6.10
C THR A 56 -1.21 -2.47 -6.17
N GLN A 57 -0.05 -3.05 -6.46
CA GLN A 57 0.19 -4.48 -6.39
C GLN A 57 1.46 -4.73 -5.59
N PHE A 58 1.39 -5.71 -4.71
CA PHE A 58 2.50 -6.13 -3.87
C PHE A 58 3.01 -7.49 -4.34
N ASP A 59 4.32 -7.61 -4.43
CA ASP A 59 5.02 -8.83 -4.82
C ASP A 59 6.27 -8.98 -3.95
N THR A 60 6.85 -10.18 -3.94
CA THR A 60 8.09 -10.46 -3.19
C THR A 60 9.14 -11.02 -4.14
N SER A 61 10.29 -10.37 -4.17
CA SER A 61 11.51 -10.90 -4.79
C SER A 61 12.47 -11.39 -3.70
N GLU A 62 13.56 -12.05 -4.08
CA GLU A 62 14.53 -12.61 -3.12
C GLU A 62 15.09 -11.55 -2.15
N GLU A 63 15.26 -10.31 -2.62
CA GLU A 63 15.91 -9.23 -1.85
C GLU A 63 14.95 -8.10 -1.44
N ASN A 64 13.79 -7.98 -2.08
CA ASN A 64 12.91 -6.81 -1.91
C ASN A 64 11.43 -7.19 -1.92
N LYS A 65 10.63 -6.42 -1.17
CA LYS A 65 9.19 -6.29 -1.41
C LYS A 65 8.97 -5.35 -2.60
N VAL A 66 8.49 -5.88 -3.71
CA VAL A 66 8.25 -5.07 -4.92
C VAL A 66 6.86 -4.48 -4.83
N VAL A 67 6.77 -3.15 -4.84
CA VAL A 67 5.53 -2.40 -4.84
C VAL A 67 5.34 -1.83 -6.24
N ARG A 68 4.31 -2.26 -6.96
CA ARG A 68 3.94 -1.69 -8.26
C ARG A 68 2.78 -0.75 -8.04
N ALA A 69 2.97 0.54 -8.32
CA ALA A 69 1.96 1.56 -8.13
C ALA A 69 1.59 2.21 -9.46
N VAL A 70 0.32 2.53 -9.65
CA VAL A 70 -0.16 3.35 -10.76
C VAL A 70 -0.66 4.66 -10.20
N ILE A 71 -0.05 5.77 -10.60
CA ILE A 71 -0.53 7.10 -10.28
C ILE A 71 -1.08 7.78 -11.53
N ARG A 72 -2.07 8.63 -11.33
CA ARG A 72 -2.70 9.44 -12.37
C ARG A 72 -2.70 10.89 -11.93
N GLY A 73 -2.30 11.80 -12.80
CA GLY A 73 -2.25 13.21 -12.45
C GLY A 73 -1.64 14.09 -13.52
N GLU A 74 -1.46 15.36 -13.20
CA GLU A 74 -0.98 16.38 -14.13
C GLU A 74 0.55 16.52 -14.06
N THR A 75 1.13 16.30 -12.88
CA THR A 75 2.56 16.44 -12.65
C THR A 75 3.28 15.12 -12.92
N THR A 76 4.24 15.13 -13.84
CA THR A 76 5.01 13.92 -14.15
C THR A 76 5.96 13.57 -12.99
N PRO A 77 5.90 12.35 -12.43
CA PRO A 77 6.81 11.93 -11.36
C PRO A 77 8.24 11.72 -11.89
N THR A 78 9.22 11.88 -11.01
CA THR A 78 10.64 11.68 -11.31
C THR A 78 11.20 10.45 -10.60
N SER A 79 12.37 9.98 -11.03
CA SER A 79 13.09 8.95 -10.27
C SER A 79 13.49 9.41 -8.87
N TYR A 80 13.59 10.72 -8.63
CA TYR A 80 13.86 11.26 -7.29
C TYR A 80 12.65 11.04 -6.39
N ASP A 81 11.43 11.28 -6.89
CA ASP A 81 10.20 11.03 -6.15
C ASP A 81 10.09 9.58 -5.69
N VAL A 82 10.38 8.64 -6.59
CA VAL A 82 10.37 7.21 -6.28
C VAL A 82 11.34 6.89 -5.13
N ARG A 83 12.57 7.42 -5.18
CA ARG A 83 13.58 7.19 -4.14
C ARG A 83 13.21 7.80 -2.79
N GLN A 84 12.57 8.97 -2.77
CA GLN A 84 12.12 9.60 -1.53
C GLN A 84 11.07 8.72 -0.84
N ILE A 85 10.09 8.22 -1.60
CA ILE A 85 9.06 7.32 -1.08
C ILE A 85 9.68 6.01 -0.59
N GLU A 86 10.58 5.41 -1.37
CA GLU A 86 11.29 4.19 -0.97
C GLU A 86 12.04 4.36 0.36
N THR A 87 12.68 5.52 0.55
CA THR A 87 13.41 5.84 1.79
C THR A 87 12.46 5.95 2.98
N VAL A 88 11.37 6.70 2.83
CA VAL A 88 10.38 6.90 3.90
C VAL A 88 9.76 5.56 4.31
N ILE A 89 9.32 4.75 3.35
CA ILE A 89 8.69 3.46 3.63
C ILE A 89 9.70 2.48 4.22
N THR A 90 10.91 2.40 3.67
CA THR A 90 11.93 1.47 4.20
C THR A 90 12.32 1.82 5.63
N GLN A 91 12.34 3.11 5.99
CA GLN A 91 12.57 3.54 7.36
C GLN A 91 11.40 3.16 8.28
N ASP A 92 10.16 3.43 7.88
CA ASP A 92 8.95 3.00 8.62
C ASP A 92 8.94 1.49 8.86
N MET A 93 9.35 0.71 7.85
CA MET A 93 9.45 -0.74 7.96
C MET A 93 10.55 -1.21 8.89
N ALA A 94 11.72 -0.57 8.90
CA ALA A 94 12.78 -0.94 9.83
C ALA A 94 12.34 -0.80 11.29
N GLU A 95 11.46 0.17 11.58
CA GLU A 95 10.92 0.43 12.91
C GLU A 95 9.72 -0.48 13.25
N ASN A 96 8.76 -0.62 12.33
CA ASN A 96 7.47 -1.27 12.59
C ASN A 96 7.38 -2.73 12.10
N PHE A 97 8.23 -3.12 11.15
CA PHE A 97 8.23 -4.43 10.48
C PHE A 97 9.65 -4.96 10.27
N PRO A 98 10.44 -5.20 11.33
CA PRO A 98 11.89 -5.49 11.23
C PRO A 98 12.22 -6.79 10.48
N GLU A 99 11.25 -7.69 10.30
CA GLU A 99 11.39 -8.93 9.54
C GLU A 99 11.12 -8.77 8.04
N TYR A 100 10.63 -7.59 7.60
CA TYR A 100 10.26 -7.37 6.20
C TYR A 100 11.47 -6.85 5.41
N LEU A 101 11.62 -7.35 4.18
CA LEU A 101 12.61 -6.87 3.22
C LEU A 101 12.34 -5.40 2.85
N PRO A 102 13.38 -4.60 2.53
CA PRO A 102 13.19 -3.25 2.02
C PRO A 102 12.31 -3.24 0.76
N ILE A 103 11.70 -2.08 0.47
CA ILE A 103 10.82 -1.97 -0.70
C ILE A 103 11.58 -1.53 -1.94
N LYS A 104 11.06 -1.98 -3.08
CA LYS A 104 11.38 -1.46 -4.40
C LYS A 104 10.10 -0.98 -5.08
N LEU A 105 9.97 0.32 -5.26
CA LEU A 105 8.80 0.96 -5.87
C LEU A 105 8.97 1.05 -7.39
N GLN A 106 8.02 0.45 -8.10
CA GLN A 106 7.88 0.55 -9.55
C GLN A 106 6.63 1.36 -9.87
N LEU A 107 6.85 2.62 -10.26
CA LEU A 107 5.78 3.57 -10.52
C LEU A 107 5.42 3.60 -12.01
N ARG A 108 4.13 3.44 -12.31
CA ARG A 108 3.53 3.71 -13.62
C ARG A 108 2.75 5.01 -13.54
N TYR A 109 3.02 5.93 -14.45
CA TYR A 109 2.34 7.22 -14.53
C TYR A 109 1.32 7.23 -15.68
N LEU A 110 0.11 7.70 -15.40
CA LEU A 110 -0.94 7.98 -16.38
C LEU A 110 -1.21 9.49 -16.41
N PRO A 111 -0.75 10.22 -17.45
CA PRO A 111 -0.92 11.67 -17.49
C PRO A 111 -2.40 12.06 -17.66
N VAL A 112 -2.80 13.12 -16.97
CA VAL A 112 -4.07 13.84 -17.14
C VAL A 112 -3.79 15.17 -17.82
N GLN A 113 -4.67 15.54 -18.74
CA GLN A 113 -4.68 16.84 -19.37
C GLN A 113 -6.06 17.45 -19.16
N VAL A 114 -6.09 18.67 -18.63
CA VAL A 114 -7.30 19.47 -18.54
C VAL A 114 -7.54 20.12 -19.89
N ILE A 115 -8.76 19.99 -20.40
CA ILE A 115 -9.20 20.62 -21.65
C ILE A 115 -10.30 21.61 -21.32
N GLU A 116 -10.00 22.90 -21.50
CA GLU A 116 -10.95 23.98 -21.26
C GLU A 116 -11.45 24.59 -22.57
N SER A 117 -12.70 25.08 -22.56
CA SER A 117 -13.30 25.72 -23.74
C SER A 117 -12.65 27.07 -24.08
N ASN A 118 -12.01 27.73 -23.11
CA ASN A 118 -11.31 28.99 -23.30
C ASN A 118 -9.85 28.86 -22.84
N PRO A 119 -8.86 28.78 -23.75
CA PRO A 119 -7.46 28.59 -23.38
C PRO A 119 -6.81 29.80 -22.69
N LEU A 120 -7.52 30.93 -22.60
CA LEU A 120 -7.03 32.18 -22.01
C LEU A 120 -7.54 32.41 -20.57
N ILE A 121 -8.51 31.62 -20.12
CA ILE A 121 -9.02 31.66 -18.74
C ILE A 121 -8.67 30.31 -18.12
N GLN A 122 -7.54 30.25 -17.42
CA GLN A 122 -7.26 29.14 -16.51
C GLN A 122 -8.08 29.40 -15.25
N ASP A 123 -9.33 28.93 -15.22
CA ASP A 123 -9.98 28.67 -13.94
C ASP A 123 -9.18 27.52 -13.35
N LYS A 124 -8.16 27.85 -12.54
CA LYS A 124 -7.28 26.85 -11.94
C LYS A 124 -8.13 25.84 -11.19
N LEU A 125 -8.33 24.66 -11.79
CA LEU A 125 -8.38 23.43 -11.01
C LEU A 125 -7.04 23.44 -10.27
N ASP A 126 -7.11 23.53 -8.95
CA ASP A 126 -5.92 23.54 -8.12
C ASP A 126 -5.16 22.23 -8.40
N GLU A 127 -3.81 22.26 -8.46
CA GLU A 127 -3.04 21.03 -8.57
C GLU A 127 -3.41 20.06 -7.43
N THR A 128 -3.88 20.58 -6.31
CA THR A 128 -4.40 19.80 -5.17
C THR A 128 -5.81 19.22 -5.35
N ASP A 129 -6.56 19.61 -6.40
CA ASP A 129 -7.93 19.12 -6.69
C ASP A 129 -7.96 17.72 -7.31
N ALA A 130 -6.81 17.08 -7.49
CA ALA A 130 -6.71 15.72 -8.03
C ALA A 130 -7.59 14.72 -7.24
N ALA A 131 -7.79 14.97 -5.94
CA ALA A 131 -8.68 14.19 -5.06
C ALA A 131 -10.19 14.38 -5.35
N ILE A 132 -10.60 15.51 -5.91
CA ILE A 132 -12.01 15.86 -6.14
C ILE A 132 -12.59 15.10 -7.35
N LEU A 133 -11.73 14.70 -8.30
CA LEU A 133 -12.14 14.10 -9.57
C LEU A 133 -12.03 12.56 -9.62
N THR A 134 -11.78 11.88 -8.49
CA THR A 134 -11.52 10.43 -8.46
C THR A 134 -12.73 9.54 -8.11
N ASN A 135 -13.96 10.07 -8.12
CA ASN A 135 -15.19 9.28 -7.88
C ASN A 135 -15.62 8.47 -9.12
#